data_AF-A0A0K0CT25-F1
#
_entry.id   AF-A0A0K0CT25-F1
#
_cell.length_a   1.000
_cell.length_b   1.000
_cell.length_c   1.000
_cell.angle_alpha   90.00
_cell.angle_beta   90.00
_cell.angle_gamma   90.00
#
_symmetry.space_group_name_H-M   'P 1'
#
loop_
_entity.id
_entity.type
_entity.pdbx_description
1 polymer ?
#
loop_
_entity_poly.entity_id
_entity_poly.type
_entity_poly.pdbx_seq_one_letter_code
_entity_poly.pdbx_strand_id
1 'polypeptide(L)'
;MLEDIEMKRKEMKRRYFKSEKHTIQVRVVDYIKYMDEIGMLVGCKPDLWKIFFSDPKFAWRLFMGANAPYVYRLMGPNKWDGAENAIRTIPNRVKRPLKARNCRMRKYKRRGVLDEYFRYMSMKWIAGWLVIIFVTGLSVFCSGTAGMSLLSYCIYTASFFILFSFMLLWFDMQYNMTTIL
;
A
#
# COMPACT_ATOMS: atom_id res chain seq x y z
N MET A 1 18.65 1.59 29.87
CA MET A 1 17.38 0.96 30.31
C MET A 1 16.59 1.86 31.24
N LEU A 2 17.15 2.33 32.37
CA LEU A 2 16.44 3.23 33.30
C LEU A 2 16.04 4.57 32.65
N GLU A 3 16.92 5.16 31.85
CA GLU A 3 16.64 6.41 31.12
C GLU A 3 15.47 6.27 30.14
N ASP A 4 15.39 5.15 29.40
CA ASP A 4 14.28 4.87 28.47
C ASP A 4 12.94 4.71 29.23
N ILE A 5 12.97 4.08 30.40
CA ILE A 5 11.81 3.97 31.29
C ILE A 5 11.35 5.37 31.76
N GLU A 6 12.28 6.24 32.13
CA GLU A 6 11.97 7.61 32.54
C GLU A 6 11.39 8.43 31.37
N MET A 7 11.95 8.30 30.17
CA MET A 7 11.44 8.95 28.97
C MET A 7 10.01 8.50 28.65
N LYS A 8 9.74 7.19 28.60
CA LYS A 8 8.39 6.65 28.37
C LYS A 8 7.40 7.09 29.45
N ARG A 9 7.82 7.15 30.72
CA ARG A 9 6.99 7.68 31.81
C ARG A 9 6.69 9.18 31.63
N LYS A 10 7.65 9.98 31.16
CA LYS A 10 7.45 11.41 30.85
C LYS A 10 6.47 11.60 29.69
N GLU A 11 6.62 10.85 28.60
CA GLU A 11 5.69 10.89 27.46
C GLU A 11 4.27 10.46 27.84
N MET A 12 4.16 9.41 28.66
CA MET A 12 2.88 8.92 29.17
C MET A 12 2.15 10.00 29.98
N LYS A 13 2.87 10.66 30.90
CA LYS A 13 2.34 11.76 31.72
C LYS A 13 1.89 12.98 30.90
N ARG A 14 2.50 13.22 29.74
CA ARG A 14 2.09 14.31 28.82
C ARG A 14 0.80 13.96 28.06
N ARG A 15 0.63 12.70 27.66
CA ARG A 15 -0.48 12.27 26.79
C ARG A 15 -1.75 11.88 27.55
N TYR A 16 -1.61 11.38 28.78
CA TYR A 16 -2.74 10.85 29.56
C TYR A 16 -2.87 11.53 30.92
N PHE A 17 -4.11 11.67 31.37
CA PHE A 17 -4.43 12.18 32.71
C PHE A 17 -3.94 11.20 33.79
N LYS A 18 -3.68 11.69 35.01
CA LYS A 18 -3.15 10.88 36.11
C LYS A 18 -4.30 10.17 36.85
N SER A 19 -4.62 8.94 36.45
CA SER A 19 -5.56 8.04 37.15
C SER A 19 -5.01 6.62 37.13
N GLU A 20 -5.26 5.84 38.19
CA GLU A 20 -4.76 4.46 38.35
C GLU A 20 -5.18 3.53 37.20
N LYS A 21 -6.35 3.79 36.59
CA LYS A 21 -6.89 2.98 35.48
C LYS A 21 -6.19 3.23 34.14
N HIS A 22 -5.42 4.32 33.99
CA HIS A 22 -4.80 4.67 32.71
C HIS A 22 -3.58 3.81 32.35
N THR A 23 -2.93 3.13 33.31
CA THR A 23 -1.78 2.26 33.03
C THR A 23 -2.13 1.13 32.03
N ILE A 24 -3.37 0.63 32.10
CA ILE A 24 -3.89 -0.40 31.17
C ILE A 24 -4.30 0.25 29.85
N GLN A 25 -4.87 1.45 29.90
CA GLN A 25 -5.39 2.18 28.74
C GLN A 25 -4.26 2.61 27.78
N VAL A 26 -3.09 3.01 28.29
CA VAL A 26 -1.91 3.33 27.46
C VAL A 26 -1.46 2.13 26.63
N ARG A 27 -1.54 0.91 27.19
CA ARG A 27 -1.14 -0.31 26.48
C ARG A 27 -2.09 -0.70 25.34
N VAL A 28 -3.38 -0.36 25.48
CA VAL A 28 -4.39 -0.57 24.43
C VAL A 28 -4.30 0.52 23.36
N VAL A 29 -4.07 1.77 23.75
CA VAL A 29 -4.04 2.93 22.83
C VAL A 29 -2.74 2.97 22.01
N ASP A 30 -1.59 2.58 22.58
CA ASP A 30 -0.31 2.49 21.88
C ASP A 30 0.07 1.05 21.48
N TYR A 31 -0.91 0.14 21.35
CA TYR A 31 -0.69 -1.27 21.04
C TYR A 31 0.24 -1.49 19.84
N ILE A 32 0.03 -0.74 18.74
CA ILE A 32 0.83 -0.88 17.52
C ILE A 32 2.30 -0.54 17.77
N LYS A 33 2.58 0.57 18.46
CA LYS A 33 3.95 1.00 18.75
C LYS A 33 4.68 0.00 19.62
N TYR A 34 4.00 -0.49 20.66
CA TYR A 34 4.58 -1.49 21.56
C TYR A 34 4.86 -2.82 20.83
N MET A 35 3.95 -3.27 19.99
CA MET A 35 4.15 -4.50 19.19
C MET A 35 5.26 -4.32 18.16
N ASP A 36 5.40 -3.14 17.55
CA ASP A 36 6.52 -2.82 16.66
C ASP A 36 7.85 -2.78 17.40
N GLU A 37 7.92 -2.22 18.61
CA GLU A 37 9.12 -2.24 19.45
C GLU A 37 9.58 -3.67 19.75
N ILE A 38 8.65 -4.52 20.18
CA ILE A 38 8.94 -5.95 20.39
C ILE A 38 9.35 -6.61 19.07
N GLY A 39 8.65 -6.30 17.99
CA GLY A 39 8.93 -6.84 16.67
C GLY A 39 10.31 -6.45 16.15
N MET A 40 10.80 -5.26 16.48
CA MET A 40 12.17 -4.83 16.17
C MET A 40 13.19 -5.59 17.00
N LEU A 41 12.94 -5.78 18.31
CA LEU A 41 13.84 -6.54 19.19
C LEU A 41 13.98 -8.00 18.75
N VAL A 42 12.89 -8.61 18.27
CA VAL A 42 12.88 -9.99 17.76
C VAL A 42 13.32 -10.07 16.29
N GLY A 43 13.33 -8.95 15.56
CA GLY A 43 13.60 -8.93 14.11
C GLY A 43 12.45 -9.48 13.25
N CYS A 44 11.21 -9.43 13.74
CA CYS A 44 10.02 -9.87 13.02
C CYS A 44 9.15 -8.71 12.49
N LYS A 45 9.55 -7.45 12.73
CA LYS A 45 8.90 -6.28 12.14
C LYS A 45 9.11 -6.31 10.62
N PRO A 46 8.04 -6.26 9.81
CA PRO A 46 8.18 -6.27 8.36
C PRO A 46 8.67 -4.92 7.83
N ASP A 47 9.67 -4.97 6.95
CA ASP A 47 10.15 -3.80 6.23
C ASP A 47 9.16 -3.43 5.12
N LEU A 48 8.30 -2.43 5.40
CA LEU A 48 7.27 -1.98 4.46
C LEU A 48 7.85 -1.60 3.09
N TRP A 49 9.03 -0.96 3.06
CA TRP A 49 9.71 -0.57 1.83
C TRP A 49 10.12 -1.78 0.99
N LYS A 50 10.71 -2.81 1.60
CA LYS A 50 11.11 -4.04 0.90
C LYS A 50 9.91 -4.76 0.31
N ILE A 51 8.82 -4.82 1.08
CA ILE A 51 7.56 -5.40 0.62
C ILE A 51 6.94 -4.54 -0.49
N PHE A 52 7.05 -3.22 -0.41
CA PHE A 52 6.49 -2.31 -1.42
C PHE A 52 7.12 -2.51 -2.81
N PHE A 53 8.43 -2.73 -2.88
CA PHE A 53 9.10 -3.02 -4.14
C PHE A 53 8.78 -4.41 -4.71
N SER A 54 8.44 -5.38 -3.85
CA SER A 54 8.09 -6.73 -4.30
C SER A 54 6.62 -6.82 -4.70
N ASP A 55 5.72 -6.38 -3.81
CA ASP A 55 4.26 -6.44 -3.93
C ASP A 55 3.62 -5.13 -3.43
N PRO A 56 3.50 -4.09 -4.28
CA PRO A 56 3.00 -2.77 -3.87
C PRO A 56 1.56 -2.82 -3.35
N LYS A 57 0.73 -3.70 -3.92
CA LYS A 57 -0.65 -3.92 -3.47
C LYS A 57 -0.71 -4.49 -2.05
N PHE A 58 0.19 -5.42 -1.72
CA PHE A 58 0.23 -6.04 -0.40
C PHE A 58 0.79 -5.06 0.64
N ALA A 59 1.84 -4.31 0.29
CA ALA A 59 2.37 -3.24 1.13
C ALA A 59 1.32 -2.17 1.45
N TRP A 60 0.53 -1.75 0.45
CA TRP A 60 -0.56 -0.80 0.68
C TRP A 60 -1.62 -1.32 1.65
N ARG A 61 -1.96 -2.61 1.53
CA ARG A 61 -2.86 -3.28 2.46
C ARG A 61 -2.27 -3.34 3.87
N LEU A 62 -0.97 -3.50 4.00
CA LEU A 62 -0.31 -3.51 5.31
C LEU A 62 -0.27 -2.12 5.94
N PHE A 63 -0.09 -1.08 5.13
CA PHE A 63 -0.01 0.30 5.58
C PHE A 63 -1.38 0.92 5.90
N MET A 64 -2.37 0.78 5.02
CA MET A 64 -3.72 1.35 5.20
C MET A 64 -4.74 0.36 5.77
N GLY A 65 -4.41 -0.92 5.86
CA GLY A 65 -5.30 -1.93 6.39
C GLY A 65 -5.26 -2.04 7.90
N ALA A 66 -6.17 -2.88 8.42
CA ALA A 66 -6.16 -3.22 9.83
C ALA A 66 -4.86 -3.99 10.16
N ASN A 67 -4.14 -3.56 11.20
CA ASN A 67 -2.95 -4.25 11.67
C ASN A 67 -3.38 -5.59 12.32
N ALA A 68 -3.20 -6.68 11.58
CA ALA A 68 -3.48 -8.02 12.06
C ALA A 68 -2.22 -8.64 12.67
N PRO A 69 -2.32 -9.43 13.76
CA PRO A 69 -1.14 -10.04 14.40
C PRO A 69 -0.35 -10.99 13.49
N TYR A 70 -0.94 -11.45 12.38
CA TYR A 70 -0.27 -12.24 11.34
C TYR A 70 0.92 -11.51 10.69
N VAL A 71 0.93 -10.17 10.76
CA VAL A 71 1.96 -9.30 10.18
C VAL A 71 3.34 -9.60 10.75
N TYR A 72 3.44 -9.82 12.07
CA TYR A 72 4.70 -10.13 12.76
C TYR A 72 5.18 -11.57 12.51
N ARG A 73 4.46 -12.37 11.70
CA ARG A 73 4.91 -13.70 11.25
C ARG A 73 5.25 -13.73 9.76
N LEU A 74 5.29 -12.57 9.09
CA LEU A 74 5.72 -12.47 7.69
C LEU A 74 7.24 -12.62 7.54
N MET A 75 7.99 -12.13 8.52
CA MET A 75 9.45 -12.12 8.55
C MET A 75 9.97 -12.51 9.94
N GLY A 76 11.24 -12.87 10.04
CA GLY A 76 11.90 -13.24 11.29
C GLY A 76 12.06 -14.77 11.49
N PRO A 77 12.55 -15.20 12.66
CA PRO A 77 13.00 -16.58 12.90
C PRO A 77 11.87 -17.62 12.92
N ASN A 78 10.62 -17.20 13.13
CA ASN A 78 9.44 -18.07 13.15
C ASN A 78 8.39 -17.61 12.12
N LYS A 79 8.84 -17.46 10.87
CA LYS A 79 7.97 -17.10 9.75
C LYS A 79 6.89 -18.16 9.55
N TRP A 80 5.66 -17.71 9.29
CA TRP A 80 4.57 -18.59 8.88
C TRP A 80 4.24 -18.37 7.41
N ASP A 81 4.42 -19.39 6.57
CA ASP A 81 4.19 -19.28 5.12
C ASP A 81 2.75 -18.94 4.77
N GLY A 82 1.80 -19.32 5.62
CA GLY A 82 0.38 -18.98 5.47
C GLY A 82 0.02 -17.55 5.88
N ALA A 83 0.95 -16.77 6.47
CA ALA A 83 0.66 -15.45 7.02
C ALA A 83 0.17 -14.47 5.95
N GLU A 84 0.81 -14.48 4.78
CA GLU A 84 0.42 -13.60 3.68
C GLU A 84 -1.00 -13.90 3.20
N ASN A 85 -1.30 -15.17 2.92
CA ASN A 85 -2.63 -15.62 2.52
C ASN A 85 -3.68 -15.36 3.60
N ALA A 86 -3.32 -15.53 4.87
CA ALA A 86 -4.20 -15.22 5.99
C ALA A 86 -4.56 -13.73 6.01
N ILE A 87 -3.59 -12.82 5.80
CA ILE A 87 -3.83 -11.38 5.69
C ILE A 87 -4.70 -11.06 4.48
N ARG A 88 -4.40 -11.67 3.33
CA ARG A 88 -5.17 -11.45 2.09
C ARG A 88 -6.64 -11.88 2.22
N THR A 89 -6.92 -12.89 3.04
CA THR A 89 -8.27 -13.45 3.22
C THR A 89 -9.06 -12.83 4.38
N ILE A 90 -8.48 -11.92 5.18
CA ILE A 90 -9.18 -11.26 6.30
C ILE A 90 -10.56 -10.71 5.88
N PRO A 91 -10.69 -9.93 4.80
CA PRO A 91 -11.99 -9.36 4.42
C PRO A 91 -13.05 -10.43 4.12
N ASN A 92 -12.63 -11.58 3.57
CA ASN A 92 -13.52 -12.71 3.31
C ASN A 92 -13.93 -13.40 4.61
N ARG A 93 -12.98 -13.58 5.55
CA ARG A 93 -13.22 -14.22 6.85
C ARG A 93 -14.16 -13.40 7.73
N VAL A 94 -14.06 -12.07 7.70
CA VAL A 94 -14.98 -11.19 8.44
C VAL A 94 -16.39 -11.21 7.84
N LYS A 95 -16.51 -11.26 6.50
CA LYS A 95 -17.82 -11.27 5.82
C LYS A 95 -18.54 -12.61 5.86
N ARG A 96 -17.79 -13.73 5.91
CA ARG A 96 -18.34 -15.09 5.89
C ARG A 96 -19.37 -15.34 7.00
N PRO A 97 -19.11 -15.07 8.29
CA PRO A 97 -20.10 -15.29 9.36
C PRO A 97 -21.26 -14.29 9.30
N LEU A 98 -21.04 -13.08 8.79
CA LEU A 98 -22.09 -12.07 8.61
C LEU A 98 -23.08 -12.44 7.49
N LYS A 99 -22.75 -13.43 6.66
CA LYS A 99 -23.58 -13.86 5.54
C LYS A 99 -24.51 -15.00 5.96
N ALA A 100 -25.68 -14.65 6.48
CA ALA A 100 -26.71 -15.61 6.86
C ALA A 100 -27.41 -16.29 5.66
N ARG A 101 -27.44 -15.64 4.49
CA ARG A 101 -28.10 -16.16 3.27
C ARG A 101 -27.12 -16.32 2.11
N ASN A 102 -27.20 -17.46 1.42
CA ASN A 102 -26.40 -17.75 0.23
C ASN A 102 -26.86 -16.98 -1.00
N CYS A 103 -26.62 -15.65 -1.02
CA CYS A 103 -26.81 -14.82 -2.20
C CYS A 103 -25.51 -14.66 -3.00
N ARG A 104 -25.63 -14.52 -4.33
CA ARG A 104 -24.48 -14.17 -5.19
C ARG A 104 -24.04 -12.74 -4.87
N MET A 105 -22.85 -12.58 -4.32
CA MET A 105 -22.26 -11.26 -4.10
C MET A 105 -21.62 -10.72 -5.37
N ARG A 106 -21.85 -9.45 -5.68
CA ARG A 106 -21.13 -8.73 -6.75
C ARG A 106 -19.62 -8.71 -6.45
N LYS A 107 -18.78 -8.81 -7.50
CA LYS A 107 -17.32 -8.93 -7.38
C LYS A 107 -16.68 -7.78 -6.57
N TYR A 108 -17.13 -6.53 -6.74
CA TYR A 108 -16.61 -5.38 -5.99
C TYR A 108 -16.86 -5.49 -4.48
N LYS A 109 -18.09 -5.90 -4.09
CA LYS A 109 -18.47 -6.10 -2.68
C LYS A 109 -17.67 -7.22 -2.01
N ARG A 110 -17.07 -8.14 -2.79
CA ARG A 110 -16.19 -9.23 -2.29
C ARG A 110 -14.78 -8.74 -1.98
N ARG A 111 -14.12 -8.03 -2.91
CA ARG A 111 -12.67 -7.68 -2.86
C ARG A 111 -12.26 -6.81 -1.66
N GLY A 112 -13.20 -6.15 -0.99
CA GLY A 112 -12.91 -5.30 0.16
C GLY A 112 -12.57 -3.88 -0.26
N VAL A 113 -12.81 -2.93 0.65
CA VAL A 113 -12.81 -1.50 0.34
C VAL A 113 -11.41 -0.99 -0.03
N LEU A 114 -10.37 -1.47 0.66
CA LEU A 114 -8.97 -1.07 0.42
C LEU A 114 -8.46 -1.45 -0.97
N ASP A 115 -8.80 -2.65 -1.45
CA ASP A 115 -8.41 -3.09 -2.79
C ASP A 115 -9.09 -2.24 -3.88
N GLU A 116 -10.29 -1.78 -3.60
CA GLU A 116 -11.04 -0.92 -4.50
C GLU A 116 -10.47 0.51 -4.53
N TYR A 117 -10.10 1.06 -3.36
CA TYR A 117 -9.39 2.33 -3.28
C TYR A 117 -8.03 2.30 -3.98
N PHE A 118 -7.23 1.25 -3.76
CA PHE A 118 -5.94 1.11 -4.45
C PHE A 118 -6.11 1.11 -5.97
N ARG A 119 -7.10 0.35 -6.48
CA ARG A 119 -7.44 0.32 -7.91
C ARG A 119 -7.93 1.68 -8.42
N TYR A 120 -8.77 2.38 -7.66
CA TYR A 120 -9.28 3.68 -8.06
C TYR A 120 -8.19 4.76 -8.07
N MET A 121 -7.31 4.74 -7.07
CA MET A 121 -6.15 5.62 -7.01
C MET A 121 -5.18 5.35 -8.16
N SER A 122 -4.91 4.08 -8.50
CA SER A 122 -4.09 3.76 -9.66
C SER A 122 -4.74 4.19 -10.98
N MET A 123 -6.07 4.06 -11.14
CA MET A 123 -6.80 4.58 -12.30
C MET A 123 -6.65 6.10 -12.44
N LYS A 124 -6.87 6.85 -11.36
CA LYS A 124 -6.75 8.31 -11.39
C LYS A 124 -5.32 8.77 -11.66
N TRP A 125 -4.35 8.08 -11.07
CA TRP A 125 -2.95 8.35 -11.28
C TRP A 125 -2.59 8.16 -12.77
N ILE A 126 -2.93 6.99 -13.34
CA ILE A 126 -2.67 6.68 -14.75
C ILE A 126 -3.39 7.65 -15.68
N ALA A 127 -4.66 7.97 -15.42
CA ALA A 127 -5.41 8.95 -16.21
C ALA A 127 -4.75 10.34 -16.19
N GLY A 128 -4.26 10.77 -15.02
CA GLY A 128 -3.52 12.02 -14.89
C GLY A 128 -2.21 12.02 -15.69
N TRP A 129 -1.41 10.95 -15.57
CA TRP A 129 -0.16 10.81 -16.34
C TRP A 129 -0.40 10.70 -17.85
N LEU A 130 -1.47 10.02 -18.27
CA LEU A 130 -1.89 9.96 -19.67
C LEU A 130 -2.16 11.34 -20.26
N VAL A 131 -2.89 12.19 -19.53
CA VAL A 131 -3.20 13.55 -19.98
C VAL A 131 -1.94 14.40 -20.05
N ILE A 132 -1.06 14.33 -19.04
CA ILE A 132 0.22 15.07 -19.03
C ILE A 132 1.09 14.63 -20.21
N ILE A 133 1.26 13.32 -20.40
CA ILE A 133 2.01 12.76 -21.52
C ILE A 133 1.38 13.28 -22.82
N PHE A 134 0.09 13.08 -23.05
CA PHE A 134 -0.58 13.52 -24.28
C PHE A 134 -0.42 15.02 -24.57
N VAL A 135 -0.56 15.89 -23.56
CA VAL A 135 -0.35 17.33 -23.70
C VAL A 135 1.10 17.64 -24.07
N THR A 136 2.09 17.04 -23.39
CA THR A 136 3.50 17.23 -23.71
C THR A 136 3.85 16.73 -25.12
N GLY A 137 3.29 15.60 -25.56
CA GLY A 137 3.45 15.10 -26.92
C GLY A 137 2.85 16.03 -27.96
N LEU A 138 1.66 16.58 -27.69
CA LEU A 138 0.99 17.53 -28.58
C LEU A 138 1.74 18.87 -28.65
N SER A 139 2.28 19.36 -27.54
CA SER A 139 3.15 20.54 -27.52
C SER A 139 4.43 20.32 -28.34
N VAL A 140 5.11 19.18 -28.17
CA VAL A 140 6.31 18.85 -28.96
C VAL A 140 5.96 18.77 -30.45
N PHE A 141 4.86 18.10 -30.80
CA PHE A 141 4.42 17.96 -32.20
C PHE A 141 4.04 19.31 -32.85
N CYS A 142 3.35 20.18 -32.11
CA CYS A 142 2.97 21.51 -32.61
C CYS A 142 4.14 22.48 -32.75
N SER A 143 5.19 22.36 -31.92
CA SER A 143 6.39 23.21 -32.02
C SER A 143 7.31 22.85 -33.20
N GLY A 144 7.18 21.64 -33.76
CA GLY A 144 7.99 21.18 -34.90
C GLY A 144 9.50 21.38 -34.67
N THR A 145 10.23 21.80 -35.71
CA THR A 145 11.67 22.13 -35.63
C THR A 145 11.93 23.61 -35.34
N ALA A 146 10.93 24.38 -34.91
CA ALA A 146 11.05 25.82 -34.72
C ALA A 146 11.96 26.13 -33.51
N GLY A 147 13.28 26.14 -33.73
CA GLY A 147 14.30 26.53 -32.76
C GLY A 147 15.17 25.40 -32.16
N MET A 148 14.96 24.13 -32.54
CA MET A 148 15.76 23.00 -32.04
C MET A 148 16.31 22.12 -33.17
N SER A 149 17.46 21.47 -32.92
CA SER A 149 18.07 20.56 -33.88
C SER A 149 17.15 19.37 -34.20
N LEU A 150 17.16 18.89 -35.45
CA LEU A 150 16.34 17.76 -35.90
C LEU A 150 16.54 16.52 -35.02
N LEU A 151 17.79 16.28 -34.58
CA LEU A 151 18.18 15.20 -33.68
C LEU A 151 17.51 15.30 -32.31
N SER A 152 17.51 16.48 -31.69
CA SER A 152 16.82 16.69 -30.41
C SER A 152 15.32 16.43 -30.50
N TYR A 153 14.68 16.85 -31.60
CA TYR A 153 13.25 16.60 -31.82
C TYR A 153 12.93 15.09 -31.93
N CYS A 154 13.74 14.34 -32.69
CA CYS A 154 13.62 12.88 -32.79
C CYS A 154 13.82 12.16 -31.45
N ILE A 155 14.72 12.65 -30.60
CA ILE A 155 14.97 12.09 -29.26
C ILE A 155 13.77 12.35 -28.33
N TYR A 156 13.22 13.57 -28.33
CA TYR A 156 12.04 13.90 -27.51
C TYR A 156 10.79 13.12 -27.94
N THR A 157 10.56 12.98 -29.24
CA THR A 157 9.44 12.17 -29.75
C THR A 157 9.61 10.68 -29.46
N ALA A 158 10.81 10.12 -29.62
CA ALA A 158 11.08 8.72 -29.27
C ALA A 158 10.92 8.45 -27.76
N SER A 159 11.43 9.33 -26.90
CA SER A 159 11.27 9.22 -25.44
C SER A 159 9.81 9.32 -25.00
N PHE A 160 8.99 10.16 -25.65
CA PHE A 160 7.55 10.19 -25.45
C PHE A 160 6.89 8.83 -25.73
N PHE A 161 7.18 8.19 -26.88
CA PHE A 161 6.60 6.89 -27.22
C PHE A 161 7.08 5.77 -26.29
N ILE A 162 8.34 5.81 -25.84
CA ILE A 162 8.87 4.84 -24.85
C ILE A 162 8.15 4.99 -23.51
N LEU A 163 7.99 6.22 -23.00
CA LEU A 163 7.26 6.48 -21.76
C LEU A 163 5.80 6.08 -21.86
N PHE A 164 5.14 6.37 -22.99
CA PHE A 164 3.77 5.96 -23.26
C PHE A 164 3.62 4.43 -23.32
N SER A 165 4.53 3.74 -24.00
CA SER A 165 4.55 2.27 -24.08
C SER A 165 4.79 1.62 -22.71
N PHE A 166 5.76 2.11 -21.94
CA PHE A 166 6.01 1.63 -20.58
C PHE A 166 4.78 1.82 -19.67
N MET A 167 4.08 2.94 -19.82
CA MET A 167 2.86 3.21 -19.06
C MET A 167 1.70 2.27 -19.46
N LEU A 168 1.56 1.93 -20.75
CA LEU A 168 0.59 0.92 -21.21
C LEU A 168 0.94 -0.48 -20.73
N LEU A 169 2.22 -0.84 -20.72
CA LEU A 169 2.67 -2.14 -20.22
C LEU A 169 2.48 -2.25 -18.69
N TRP A 170 2.65 -1.15 -17.96
CA TRP A 170 2.29 -1.06 -16.55
C TRP A 170 0.77 -1.22 -16.35
N PHE A 171 -0.04 -0.65 -17.24
CA PHE A 171 -1.49 -0.87 -17.24
C PHE A 171 -1.81 -2.36 -17.42
N ASP A 172 -1.21 -3.05 -18.38
CA ASP A 172 -1.44 -4.47 -18.60
C ASP A 172 -0.99 -5.33 -17.40
N MET A 173 0.14 -4.99 -16.78
CA MET A 173 0.62 -5.67 -15.55
C MET A 173 -0.37 -5.51 -14.38
N GLN A 174 -0.93 -4.31 -14.19
CA GLN A 174 -1.94 -4.07 -13.14
C GLN A 174 -3.32 -4.65 -13.47
N TYR A 175 -3.66 -4.69 -14.76
CA TYR A 175 -4.91 -5.17 -15.32
C TYR A 175 -4.65 -6.40 -16.16
N ASN A 176 -4.30 -7.52 -15.52
CA ASN A 176 -4.27 -8.81 -16.21
C ASN A 176 -5.72 -9.12 -16.69
N MET A 177 -6.03 -8.71 -17.93
CA MET A 177 -7.37 -8.77 -18.55
C MET A 177 -7.88 -10.21 -18.69
N THR A 178 -6.98 -11.20 -18.57
CA THR A 178 -7.30 -12.63 -18.47
C THR A 178 -8.20 -12.97 -17.27
N THR A 179 -8.27 -12.11 -16.25
CA THR A 179 -9.17 -12.30 -15.08
C THR A 179 -10.56 -11.68 -15.26
N ILE A 180 -10.85 -11.11 -16.43
CA ILE A 180 -12.13 -10.47 -16.78
C ILE A 180 -13.05 -11.42 -17.58
N LEU A 181 -12.53 -12.49 -18.17
CA LEU A 181 -13.32 -13.62 -18.67
C LEU A 181 -13.73 -14.55 -17.51
#